data_AF-A0A2X3E9K1-F1
#
_entry.id   AF-A0A2X3E9K1-F1
#
_cell.length_a   1.000
_cell.length_b   1.000
_cell.length_c   1.000
_cell.angle_alpha   90.00
_cell.angle_beta   90.00
_cell.angle_gamma   90.00
#
_symmetry.space_group_name_H-M   'P 1'
#
loop_
_entity.id
_entity.type
_entity.pdbx_description
1 polymer ?
#
loop_
_entity_poly.entity_id
_entity_poly.type
_entity_poly.pdbx_seq_one_letter_code
_entity_poly.pdbx_strand_id
1 'polypeptide(L)' 'MFTTSAIACVTLDADGKGEFLWQKSPCNLKMANAI' A
#
# COMPACT_ATOMS: atom_id res chain seq x y z
N MET A 1 -0.71 4.79 -9.71
CA MET A 1 -0.03 3.84 -10.61
C MET A 1 0.45 2.67 -9.76
N PHE A 2 0.00 1.44 -10.04
CA PHE A 2 0.45 0.25 -9.31
C PHE A 2 1.64 -0.37 -10.02
N THR A 3 2.74 -0.54 -9.30
CA THR A 3 3.89 -1.34 -9.77
C THR A 3 3.65 -2.80 -9.43
N THR A 4 4.27 -3.71 -10.18
CA THR A 4 4.15 -5.15 -9.94
C THR A 4 4.51 -5.46 -8.48
N SER A 5 3.63 -6.20 -7.80
CA SER A 5 3.75 -6.54 -6.38
C SER A 5 3.71 -5.37 -5.39
N ALA A 6 3.14 -4.22 -5.77
CA ALA A 6 2.82 -3.15 -4.83
C ALA A 6 1.61 -3.50 -3.95
N ILE A 7 1.69 -3.14 -2.67
CA ILE A 7 0.65 -3.33 -1.66
C ILE A 7 0.06 -1.96 -1.32
N ALA A 8 -1.26 -1.84 -1.32
CA ALA A 8 -1.98 -0.66 -0.86
C ALA A 8 -2.77 -0.98 0.41
N CYS A 9 -2.78 -0.03 1.34
CA CYS A 9 -3.58 -0.08 2.55
C CYS A 9 -4.77 0.87 2.40
N VAL A 10 -5.97 0.30 2.46
CA VAL A 10 -7.23 1.03 2.42
C VAL A 10 -8.05 0.67 3.66
N THR A 11 -8.68 1.66 4.26
CA THR A 11 -9.73 1.43 5.26
C THR A 11 -11.06 1.53 4.54
N LEU A 12 -11.96 0.57 4.75
CA LEU A 12 -13.30 0.61 4.17
C LEU A 12 -14.32 0.78 5.29
N ASP A 13 -15.09 1.85 5.24
CA ASP A 13 -16.18 2.09 6.19
C ASP A 13 -17.46 1.32 5.79
N ALA A 14 -18.40 1.18 6.72
CA ALA A 14 -19.67 0.46 6.52
C ALA A 14 -20.52 1.06 5.40
N ASP A 15 -20.38 2.36 5.13
CA ASP A 15 -21.02 3.08 4.02
C ASP A 15 -20.33 2.85 2.66
N GLY A 16 -19.33 1.98 2.58
CA GLY A 16 -18.57 1.68 1.36
C GLY A 16 -17.61 2.80 0.95
N LYS A 17 -17.38 3.79 1.82
CA LYS A 17 -16.37 4.83 1.62
C LYS A 17 -15.00 4.29 2.04
N GLY A 18 -14.08 4.25 1.07
CA GLY A 18 -12.72 3.80 1.29
C GLY A 18 -11.76 4.98 1.45
N GLU A 19 -10.93 4.98 2.49
CA GLU A 19 -9.79 5.88 2.62
C GLU A 19 -8.50 5.18 2.21
N PHE A 20 -7.77 5.78 1.28
CA PHE A 20 -6.46 5.30 0.86
C PHE A 20 -5.38 5.86 1.79
N LEU A 21 -4.83 5.00 2.64
CA LEU A 21 -3.87 5.41 3.65
C LEU A 21 -2.45 5.52 3.08
N TRP A 22 -1.98 4.44 2.46
CA TRP A 22 -0.62 4.37 1.91
C TRP A 22 -0.49 3.24 0.90
N GLN A 23 0.55 3.31 0.07
CA GLN A 23 0.94 2.25 -0.85
C GLN A 23 2.46 2.06 -0.80
N LYS A 24 2.89 0.81 -0.69
CA LYS A 24 4.30 0.42 -0.74
C LYS A 24 4.56 -0.42 -1.97
N SER A 25 5.57 -0.03 -2.74
CA SER A 25 6.10 -0.84 -3.84
C SER A 25 7.31 -1.65 -3.36
N PRO A 26 7.63 -2.79 -4.01
CA PRO A 26 8.81 -3.59 -3.66
C PRO A 26 10.13 -2.79 -3.72
N CYS A 27 10.23 -1.82 -4.63
CA CYS A 27 11.37 -0.90 -4.71
C CYS A 27 11.53 -0.05 -3.45
N ASN A 28 10.42 0.24 -2.75
CA ASN A 28 10.41 1.02 -1.52
C ASN A 28 10.72 0.16 -0.27
N LEU A 29 10.58 -1.17 -0.37
CA LEU A 29 10.89 -2.12 0.71
C LEU A 29 12.35 -2.62 0.69
N LYS A 30 12.95 -2.75 -0.50
CA LYS A 30 14.35 -3.20 -0.67
C LYS A 30 15.40 -2.37 0.08
N MET A 31 15.09 -1.13 0.49
CA MET A 31 16.05 -0.23 1.14
C MET A 31 15.80 0.01 2.65
N ALA A 32 14.60 -0.30 3.16
CA ALA A 32 14.23 0.09 4.53
C ALA A 32 14.21 -1.07 5.54
N ASN A 33 14.05 -2.32 5.10
CA ASN A 33 14.01 -3.51 5.97
C ASN A 33 14.62 -4.74 5.26
N ALA A 34 15.85 -4.61 4.76
CA ALA A 34 16.70 -5.78 4.56
C ALA A 34 17.41 -6.10 5.88
N ILE A 35 16.68 -6.71 6.82
CA ILE A 35 17.22 -7.43 7.98
C ILE A 35 16.52 -8.78 8.09
#